data_AF-A0A7X2Z5W7-F1
#
_entry.id   AF-A0A7X2Z5W7-F1
#
_cell.length_a   1.000
_cell.length_b   1.000
_cell.length_c   1.000
_cell.angle_alpha   90.00
_cell.angle_beta   90.00
_cell.angle_gamma   90.00
#
_symmetry.space_group_name_H-M   'P 1'
#
loop_
_entity.id
_entity.type
_entity.pdbx_description
1 polymer ?
#
loop_
_entity_poly.entity_id
_entity_poly.type
_entity_poly.pdbx_seq_one_letter_code
_entity_poly.pdbx_strand_id
1 'polypeptide(L)'
;MIAPLREYPVKGILWYQGESNTGQPAGYRKLFAALVRDWRRNWGSADLPFIYVQLANFGEEDDAQGNWAVLREERRRSLEVPNTAMAVTIDVGEYNDLHLRICINVRASGVAV
;
A
#
# COMPACT_ATOMS: atom_id res chain seq x y z
N MET A 1 -9.52 10.71 -8.87
CA MET A 1 -8.71 11.95 -8.74
C MET A 1 -8.90 12.51 -7.34
N ILE A 2 -7.84 12.99 -6.70
CA ILE A 2 -7.88 13.52 -5.32
C ILE A 2 -7.40 14.97 -5.18
N ALA A 3 -7.01 15.62 -6.29
CA ALA A 3 -6.36 16.94 -6.27
C ALA A 3 -7.09 18.03 -5.47
N PRO A 4 -8.44 18.11 -5.45
CA PRO A 4 -9.15 19.10 -4.62
C PRO A 4 -8.94 18.94 -3.12
N LEU A 5 -8.56 17.75 -2.63
CA LEU A 5 -8.37 17.48 -1.20
C LEU A 5 -7.08 18.10 -0.64
N ARG A 6 -6.18 18.58 -1.51
CA ARG A 6 -4.88 19.18 -1.10
C ARG A 6 -5.02 20.44 -0.25
N GLU A 7 -6.19 21.08 -0.27
CA GLU A 7 -6.48 22.30 0.50
C GLU A 7 -6.87 22.00 1.96
N TYR A 8 -7.11 20.73 2.29
CA TYR A 8 -7.44 20.32 3.64
C TYR A 8 -6.20 19.78 4.38
N PRO A 9 -6.02 20.14 5.66
CA PRO A 9 -4.98 19.54 6.48
C PRO A 9 -5.29 18.06 6.71
N VAL A 10 -4.28 17.21 6.55
CA VAL A 10 -4.38 15.77 6.79
C VAL A 10 -3.35 15.33 7.82
N LYS A 11 -3.67 14.30 8.60
CA LYS A 11 -2.74 13.71 9.58
C LYS A 11 -1.89 12.59 9.00
N GLY A 12 -2.28 12.03 7.87
CA GLY A 12 -1.62 10.91 7.21
C GLY A 12 -2.49 10.34 6.11
N ILE A 13 -1.93 9.39 5.37
CA ILE A 13 -2.57 8.74 4.23
C ILE A 13 -2.70 7.24 4.50
N LEU A 14 -3.88 6.69 4.24
CA LEU A 14 -4.11 5.25 4.16
C LEU A 14 -4.20 4.85 2.70
N TRP A 15 -3.39 3.87 2.27
CA TRP A 15 -3.30 3.45 0.88
C TRP A 15 -3.48 1.93 0.72
N TYR A 16 -4.62 1.53 0.16
CA TYR A 16 -4.85 0.15 -0.25
C TYR A 16 -5.22 0.12 -1.73
N GLN A 17 -4.25 -0.28 -2.54
CA GLN A 17 -4.38 -0.49 -3.98
C GLN A 17 -3.23 -1.41 -4.42
N GLY A 18 -3.43 -2.14 -5.51
CA GLY A 18 -2.35 -2.82 -6.24
C GLY A 18 -2.85 -3.98 -7.10
N GLU A 19 -4.09 -4.41 -6.90
CA GLU A 19 -4.74 -5.54 -7.57
C GLU A 19 -4.58 -5.44 -9.09
N SER A 20 -4.81 -4.25 -9.66
CA SER A 20 -4.67 -3.99 -11.11
C SER A 20 -3.22 -3.89 -11.60
N ASN A 21 -2.23 -3.86 -10.71
CA ASN A 21 -0.81 -3.82 -11.07
C ASN A 21 -0.19 -5.22 -11.16
N THR A 22 -0.95 -6.27 -10.88
CA THR A 22 -0.50 -7.67 -10.96
C THR A 22 -0.13 -8.11 -12.37
N GLY A 23 -0.63 -7.46 -13.42
CA GLY A 23 -0.18 -7.70 -14.80
C GLY A 23 1.27 -7.26 -15.07
N GLN A 24 1.82 -6.36 -14.25
CA GLN A 24 3.23 -5.92 -14.33
C GLN A 24 3.73 -5.50 -12.94
N PRO A 25 4.00 -6.46 -12.04
CA PRO A 25 4.28 -6.14 -10.64
C PRO A 25 5.66 -5.52 -10.45
N ALA A 26 6.61 -5.85 -11.34
CA ALA A 26 7.98 -5.38 -11.28
C ALA A 26 8.06 -3.84 -11.33
N GLY A 27 8.74 -3.25 -10.35
CA GLY A 27 8.92 -1.80 -10.28
C GLY A 27 7.80 -1.05 -9.59
N TYR A 28 6.78 -1.73 -9.04
CA TYR A 28 5.74 -1.09 -8.24
C TYR A 28 6.32 -0.24 -7.10
N ARG A 29 7.43 -0.67 -6.47
CA ARG A 29 8.08 0.13 -5.41
C ARG A 29 8.49 1.53 -5.88
N LYS A 30 8.90 1.68 -7.14
CA LYS A 30 9.26 2.99 -7.73
C LYS A 30 8.04 3.86 -7.93
N LEU A 31 6.92 3.26 -8.36
CA LEU A 31 5.64 3.95 -8.51
C LEU A 31 5.12 4.41 -7.15
N PHE A 32 5.17 3.56 -6.13
CA PHE A 32 4.77 3.91 -4.78
C PHE A 32 5.65 5.03 -4.20
N ALA A 33 6.97 4.94 -4.33
CA ALA A 33 7.88 6.01 -3.91
C ALA A 33 7.60 7.34 -4.64
N ALA A 34 7.25 7.29 -5.94
CA ALA A 34 6.84 8.47 -6.69
C ALA A 34 5.52 9.07 -6.16
N LEU A 35 4.53 8.23 -5.86
CA LEU A 35 3.25 8.63 -5.27
C LEU A 35 3.45 9.34 -3.93
N VAL A 36 4.19 8.73 -3.00
CA VAL A 36 4.45 9.28 -1.66
C VAL A 36 5.13 10.65 -1.78
N ARG A 37 6.16 10.76 -2.63
CA ARG A 37 6.88 12.02 -2.85
C ARG A 37 6.00 13.10 -3.47
N ASP A 38 5.16 12.75 -4.44
CA ASP A 38 4.24 13.69 -5.07
C ASP A 38 3.22 14.24 -4.06
N TRP A 39 2.62 13.36 -3.26
CA TRP A 39 1.62 13.78 -2.28
C TRP A 39 2.23 14.58 -1.14
N ARG A 40 3.41 14.18 -0.63
CA ARG A 40 4.17 14.98 0.34
C ARG A 40 4.45 16.39 -0.15
N ARG A 41 4.79 16.54 -1.44
CA ARG A 41 4.99 17.85 -2.08
C ARG A 41 3.67 18.63 -2.15
N ASN A 42 2.59 18.00 -2.61
CA ASN A 42 1.29 18.67 -2.76
C ASN A 42 0.71 19.16 -1.43
N TRP A 43 0.98 18.45 -0.32
CA TRP A 43 0.60 18.86 1.04
C TRP A 43 1.67 19.68 1.78
N GLY A 44 2.81 19.95 1.16
CA GLY A 44 3.91 20.71 1.79
C GLY A 44 4.48 20.04 3.04
N SER A 45 4.36 18.72 3.18
CA SER A 45 4.76 17.96 4.37
C SER A 45 5.68 16.80 3.98
N ALA A 46 6.99 16.97 4.14
CA ALA A 46 8.00 15.97 3.80
C ALA A 46 7.89 14.69 4.64
N ASP A 47 7.34 14.82 5.85
CA ASP A 47 7.13 13.73 6.80
C ASP A 47 5.64 13.37 6.91
N LEU A 48 4.83 13.56 5.86
CA LEU A 48 3.45 13.07 5.88
C LEU A 48 3.45 11.53 6.02
N PRO A 49 2.84 10.95 7.08
CA PRO A 49 2.82 9.51 7.27
C PRO A 49 2.00 8.81 6.19
N PHE A 50 2.51 7.69 5.67
CA PHE A 50 1.79 6.81 4.76
C PHE A 50 1.69 5.41 5.36
N ILE A 51 0.48 4.92 5.58
CA ILE A 51 0.26 3.52 5.95
C ILE A 51 -0.43 2.83 4.78
N TYR A 52 0.15 1.73 4.32
CA TYR A 52 -0.37 0.99 3.19
C TYR A 52 -0.57 -0.48 3.54
N VAL A 53 -1.45 -1.16 2.81
CA VAL A 53 -1.89 -2.52 3.17
C VAL A 53 -1.38 -3.50 2.13
N GLN A 54 -0.59 -4.52 2.48
CA GLN A 54 -0.16 -5.56 1.54
C GLN A 54 -1.35 -6.19 0.80
N LEU A 55 -1.15 -6.77 -0.39
CA LEU A 55 -2.23 -7.51 -1.04
C LEU A 55 -2.58 -8.76 -0.23
N ALA A 56 -3.87 -8.94 0.03
CA ALA A 56 -4.40 -10.02 0.85
C ALA A 56 -4.39 -11.37 0.14
N ASN A 57 -4.86 -12.45 0.78
CA ASN A 57 -4.88 -13.78 0.17
C ASN A 57 -5.76 -13.81 -1.07
N PHE A 58 -5.18 -14.15 -2.22
CA PHE A 58 -5.90 -14.27 -3.50
C PHE A 58 -5.06 -15.05 -4.51
N GLY A 59 -5.73 -15.85 -5.34
CA GLY A 59 -5.11 -16.70 -6.35
C GLY A 59 -4.81 -18.11 -5.84
N GLU A 60 -4.52 -19.02 -6.76
CA GLU A 60 -4.12 -20.38 -6.43
C GLU A 60 -2.66 -20.43 -5.96
N GLU A 61 -2.33 -21.39 -5.10
CA GLU A 61 -0.97 -21.57 -4.56
C GLU A 61 0.07 -21.84 -5.66
N ASP A 62 -0.37 -22.48 -6.76
CA ASP A 62 0.44 -22.84 -7.93
C ASP A 62 0.23 -21.88 -9.13
N ASP A 63 -0.02 -20.59 -8.88
CA ASP A 63 0.03 -19.58 -9.95
C ASP A 63 1.42 -19.60 -10.62
N ALA A 64 1.47 -20.16 -11.83
CA ALA A 64 2.69 -20.29 -12.64
C ALA A 64 3.39 -18.95 -12.92
N GLN A 65 2.69 -17.82 -12.81
CA GLN A 65 3.26 -16.49 -12.97
C GLN A 65 3.74 -15.87 -11.65
N GLY A 66 3.21 -16.32 -10.50
CA GLY A 66 3.58 -15.84 -9.17
C GLY A 66 3.42 -14.32 -8.96
N ASN A 67 2.66 -13.65 -9.83
CA ASN A 67 2.66 -12.18 -9.94
C ASN A 67 2.11 -11.53 -8.67
N TRP A 68 1.15 -12.19 -8.01
CA TRP A 68 0.60 -11.75 -6.75
C TRP A 68 1.67 -11.70 -5.65
N ALA A 69 2.50 -12.75 -5.57
CA ALA A 69 3.61 -12.84 -4.63
C ALA A 69 4.71 -11.80 -4.95
N VAL A 70 5.05 -11.62 -6.23
CA VAL A 70 6.02 -10.60 -6.66
C VAL A 70 5.55 -9.20 -6.26
N LEU A 71 4.26 -8.89 -6.43
CA LEU A 71 3.73 -7.59 -6.04
C LEU A 71 3.74 -7.41 -4.52
N ARG A 72 3.42 -8.44 -3.74
CA ARG A 72 3.56 -8.40 -2.28
C ARG A 72 5.00 -8.10 -1.85
N GLU A 73 5.99 -8.65 -2.55
CA GLU A 73 7.41 -8.39 -2.29
C GLU A 73 7.80 -6.96 -2.67
N GLU A 74 7.36 -6.45 -3.81
CA GLU A 74 7.58 -5.05 -4.19
C GLU A 74 6.99 -4.07 -3.15
N ARG A 75 5.82 -4.40 -2.60
CA ARG A 75 5.20 -3.63 -1.51
C ARG A 75 5.96 -3.74 -0.19
N ARG A 76 6.47 -4.93 0.15
CA ARG A 76 7.36 -5.09 1.32
C ARG A 76 8.63 -4.25 1.18
N ARG A 77 9.27 -4.27 0.01
CA ARG A 77 10.47 -3.46 -0.28
C ARG A 77 10.21 -1.96 -0.26
N SER A 78 8.96 -1.53 -0.47
CA SER A 78 8.57 -0.12 -0.38
C SER A 78 8.70 0.48 1.02
N LEU A 79 8.91 -0.35 2.07
CA LEU A 79 9.27 0.11 3.42
C LEU A 79 10.61 0.88 3.45
N GLU A 80 11.40 0.85 2.37
CA GLU A 80 12.58 1.72 2.20
C GLU A 80 12.22 3.22 2.14
N VAL A 81 10.95 3.56 1.87
CA VAL A 81 10.47 4.94 1.87
C VAL A 81 10.28 5.42 3.32
N PRO A 82 10.95 6.51 3.76
CA PRO A 82 10.85 6.99 5.13
C PRO A 82 9.44 7.40 5.54
N ASN A 83 9.14 7.27 6.84
CA ASN A 83 7.84 7.55 7.45
C ASN A 83 6.67 6.86 6.71
N THR A 84 6.87 5.57 6.42
CA THR A 84 5.84 4.68 5.91
C THR A 84 5.72 3.44 6.79
N ALA A 85 4.54 2.82 6.80
CA ALA A 85 4.30 1.54 7.46
C ALA A 85 3.42 0.66 6.57
N MET A 86 3.60 -0.66 6.67
CA MET A 86 2.81 -1.63 5.93
C MET A 86 2.02 -2.53 6.88
N ALA A 87 0.71 -2.63 6.69
CA ALA A 87 -0.10 -3.68 7.29
C ALA A 87 0.02 -4.96 6.45
N VAL A 88 0.39 -6.07 7.10
CA VAL A 88 0.48 -7.40 6.47
C VAL A 88 -0.90 -8.06 6.54
N THR A 89 -1.33 -8.64 5.42
CA THR A 89 -2.68 -9.22 5.26
C THR A 89 -2.67 -10.49 4.41
N ILE A 90 -1.50 -11.09 4.20
CA ILE A 90 -1.33 -12.28 3.37
C ILE A 90 -2.18 -13.48 3.83
N ASP A 91 -2.48 -13.55 5.12
CA ASP A 91 -3.27 -14.57 5.80
C ASP A 91 -4.75 -14.20 5.97
N VAL A 92 -5.17 -13.08 5.38
CA VAL A 92 -6.52 -12.54 5.45
C VAL A 92 -7.22 -12.71 4.10
N GLY A 93 -8.50 -13.07 4.12
CA GLY A 93 -9.33 -13.19 2.92
C GLY A 93 -9.48 -14.61 2.40
N GLU A 94 -10.28 -14.75 1.37
CA GLU A 94 -10.53 -16.02 0.68
C GLU A 94 -9.77 -16.04 -0.64
N TYR A 95 -9.07 -17.13 -0.94
CA TYR A 95 -8.22 -17.23 -2.14
C TYR A 95 -8.98 -16.99 -3.46
N ASN A 96 -10.29 -17.23 -3.46
CA ASN A 96 -11.19 -17.12 -4.60
C ASN A 96 -12.03 -15.83 -4.63
N ASP A 97 -11.85 -14.92 -3.67
CA ASP A 97 -12.54 -13.62 -3.64
C ASP A 97 -11.51 -12.49 -3.61
N LEU A 98 -11.44 -11.70 -4.68
CA LEU A 98 -10.53 -10.57 -4.79
C LEU A 98 -10.85 -9.48 -3.74
N HIS A 99 -12.10 -9.44 -3.26
CA HIS A 99 -12.58 -8.42 -2.35
C HIS A 99 -12.75 -8.98 -0.94
N LEU A 100 -11.94 -8.45 -0.02
CA LEU A 100 -12.03 -8.80 1.39
C LEU A 100 -13.41 -8.48 1.97
N ARG A 101 -13.98 -9.46 2.69
CA ARG A 101 -15.21 -9.29 3.46
C ARG A 101 -14.97 -8.94 4.92
N ILE A 102 -13.71 -8.95 5.36
CA ILE A 102 -13.33 -8.67 6.75
C ILE A 102 -12.71 -7.27 6.89
N CYS A 103 -12.90 -6.64 8.04
CA CYS A 103 -12.28 -5.35 8.35
C CYS A 103 -10.83 -5.53 8.82
N ILE A 104 -9.89 -4.87 8.14
CA ILE A 104 -8.51 -4.71 8.61
C ILE A 104 -8.43 -3.43 9.44
N ASN A 105 -8.21 -3.56 10.75
CA ASN A 105 -8.03 -2.42 11.63
C ASN A 105 -6.56 -2.01 11.68
N VAL A 106 -6.24 -0.89 11.03
CA VAL A 106 -4.91 -0.26 11.11
C VAL A 106 -4.92 0.76 12.25
N ARG A 107 -4.18 0.50 13.33
CA ARG A 107 -3.94 1.48 14.40
C ARG A 107 -2.55 2.09 14.24
N ALA A 108 -2.51 3.39 13.95
CA ALA A 108 -1.29 4.18 14.00
C ALA A 108 -1.14 4.76 15.41
N SER A 109 -0.38 4.10 16.28
CA SER A 109 0.01 4.69 17.57
C SER A 109 1.23 5.59 17.35
N GLY A 110 1.11 6.88 17.67
CA GLY A 110 2.21 7.82 17.56
C GLY A 110 3.32 7.48 18.54
N VAL A 111 4.40 6.87 18.05
CA VAL A 111 5.69 6.84 18.76
C VAL A 111 6.47 8.03 18.23
N ALA A 112 6.39 9.14 18.95
CA ALA A 112 7.41 10.18 18.87
C ALA A 112 8.68 9.59 19.49
N VAL A 113 9.74 9.48 18.69
CA VAL A 113 11.11 9.28 19.19
C VAL A 113 11.74 10.64 19.37
#